data_AF-A0A2E0X3C4-F1
#
_entry.id   AF-A0A2E0X3C4-F1
#
_cell.length_a   1.000
_cell.length_b   1.000
_cell.length_c   1.000
_cell.angle_alpha   90.00
_cell.angle_beta   90.00
_cell.angle_gamma   90.00
#
_symmetry.space_group_name_H-M   'P 1'
#
loop_
_entity.id
_entity.type
_entity.pdbx_description
1 polymer ?
#
loop_
_entity_poly.entity_id
_entity_poly.type
_entity_poly.pdbx_seq_one_letter_code
_entity_poly.pdbx_strand_id
1 'polypeptide(L)'
;MSKLALRVTESGFIPADRHSADQMHSRGYSPGDVVFAEIRKPRSPGFHRLAHAFGQLLVDNLQDFAEMDSHKALKRLQLESGIGCDEVVYRIPGYGMAIQRLPKSLSFASMDEGQFREVFRGLCRHVAAEYWPSCTPEQIEHMAQCMVGE
;
A
#
# COMPACT_ATOMS: atom_id res chain seq x y z
N MET A 1 -5.50 10.96 10.27
CA MET A 1 -6.85 10.88 9.67
C MET A 1 -6.76 10.18 8.32
N SER A 2 -7.59 9.17 8.07
CA SER A 2 -7.68 8.52 6.75
C SER A 2 -8.25 9.53 5.74
N LYS A 3 -7.67 9.58 4.53
CA LYS A 3 -8.20 10.44 3.45
C LYS A 3 -9.50 9.84 2.91
N LEU A 4 -10.47 10.69 2.58
CA LEU A 4 -11.71 10.28 1.92
C LEU A 4 -11.50 10.36 0.41
N ALA A 5 -11.77 9.27 -0.30
CA ALA A 5 -11.74 9.29 -1.75
C ALA A 5 -13.05 9.89 -2.27
N LEU A 6 -12.94 10.97 -3.04
CA LEU A 6 -14.09 11.66 -3.62
C LEU A 6 -14.02 11.64 -5.15
N ARG A 7 -15.15 11.40 -5.79
CA ARG A 7 -15.36 11.51 -7.23
C ARG A 7 -15.94 12.88 -7.55
N VAL A 8 -15.32 13.55 -8.52
CA VAL A 8 -15.83 14.81 -9.09
C VAL A 8 -17.05 14.50 -9.95
N THR A 9 -18.11 15.27 -9.78
CA THR A 9 -19.37 15.26 -10.53
C THR A 9 -19.71 16.67 -10.97
N GLU A 10 -20.74 16.84 -11.80
CA GLU A 10 -21.18 18.18 -12.25
C GLU A 10 -21.63 19.09 -11.08
N SER A 11 -22.16 18.50 -10.01
CA SER A 11 -22.69 19.23 -8.84
C SER A 11 -21.73 19.28 -7.64
N GLY A 12 -20.52 18.72 -7.76
CA GLY A 12 -19.52 18.73 -6.68
C GLY A 12 -18.82 17.39 -6.48
N PHE A 13 -18.63 16.99 -5.23
CA PHE A 13 -17.89 15.79 -4.85
C PHE A 13 -18.79 14.77 -4.15
N ILE A 14 -18.69 13.51 -4.57
CA ILE A 14 -19.36 12.36 -3.92
C ILE A 14 -18.32 11.33 -3.46
N PRO A 15 -18.62 10.43 -2.50
CA PRO A 15 -17.73 9.31 -2.18
C PRO A 15 -17.38 8.48 -3.42
N ALA A 16 -16.10 8.15 -3.61
CA ALA A 16 -15.65 7.38 -4.77
C ALA A 16 -15.96 5.88 -4.66
N ASP A 17 -16.09 5.37 -3.43
CA ASP A 17 -16.32 3.97 -3.09
C ASP A 17 -17.14 3.85 -1.79
N ARG A 18 -17.60 2.62 -1.50
CA ARG A 18 -18.40 2.31 -0.30
C ARG A 18 -17.64 2.58 0.99
N HIS A 19 -16.34 2.29 1.02
CA HIS A 19 -15.51 2.52 2.19
C HIS A 19 -15.46 4.01 2.58
N SER A 20 -15.32 4.90 1.59
CA SER A 20 -15.33 6.36 1.80
C SER A 20 -16.71 6.84 2.25
N ALA A 21 -17.80 6.25 1.74
CA ALA A 21 -19.15 6.55 2.21
C ALA A 21 -19.35 6.15 3.69
N ASP A 22 -18.93 4.95 4.07
CA ASP A 22 -19.01 4.47 5.46
C ASP A 22 -18.13 5.32 6.40
N GLN A 23 -16.96 5.75 5.93
CA GLN A 23 -16.11 6.68 6.67
C GLN A 23 -16.76 8.06 6.83
N MET A 24 -17.49 8.56 5.84
CA MET A 24 -18.20 9.83 5.96
C MET A 24 -19.34 9.75 6.97
N HIS A 25 -20.11 8.67 6.93
CA HIS A 25 -21.20 8.42 7.88
C HIS A 25 -20.69 8.27 9.31
N SER A 26 -19.66 7.45 9.53
CA SER A 26 -19.06 7.25 10.86
C SER A 26 -18.42 8.52 11.44
N ARG A 27 -18.04 9.49 10.59
CA ARG A 27 -17.54 10.81 11.02
C ARG A 27 -18.64 11.85 11.21
N GLY A 28 -19.90 11.50 10.91
CA GLY A 28 -21.06 12.37 11.15
C GLY A 28 -21.24 13.52 10.15
N TYR A 29 -20.62 13.45 8.96
CA TYR A 29 -20.83 14.49 7.95
C TYR A 29 -22.27 14.48 7.43
N SER A 30 -22.90 15.66 7.46
CA SER A 30 -24.30 15.86 7.09
C SER A 30 -24.45 16.96 6.02
N PRO A 31 -25.51 16.93 5.19
CA PRO A 31 -25.80 18.03 4.27
C PRO A 31 -25.92 19.37 5.00
N GLY A 32 -25.14 20.36 4.58
CA GLY A 32 -25.10 21.71 5.19
C GLY A 32 -23.85 21.98 6.05
N ASP A 33 -23.06 20.96 6.37
CA ASP A 33 -21.83 21.13 7.15
C ASP A 33 -20.77 21.94 6.39
N VAL A 34 -20.12 22.87 7.08
CA VAL A 34 -18.93 23.56 6.57
C VAL A 34 -17.70 22.73 6.93
N VAL A 35 -17.01 22.21 5.92
CA VAL A 35 -15.81 21.39 6.08
C VAL A 35 -14.60 22.03 5.40
N PHE A 36 -13.43 21.95 6.03
CA PHE A 36 -12.17 22.27 5.38
C PHE A 36 -11.63 21.02 4.68
N ALA A 37 -11.35 21.11 3.39
CA ALA A 37 -10.88 19.99 2.59
C ALA A 37 -9.60 20.35 1.82
N GLU A 38 -8.67 19.40 1.77
CA GLU A 38 -7.51 19.47 0.88
C GLU A 38 -7.77 18.60 -0.37
N ILE A 39 -7.96 19.23 -1.52
CA ILE A 39 -8.27 18.55 -2.77
C ILE A 39 -6.98 18.25 -3.52
N ARG A 40 -6.67 16.96 -3.68
CA ARG A 40 -5.54 16.50 -4.50
C ARG A 40 -6.02 15.40 -5.44
N LYS A 41 -5.73 15.53 -6.75
CA LYS A 41 -5.94 14.42 -7.69
C LYS A 41 -4.97 13.27 -7.33
N PRO A 42 -5.46 12.02 -7.21
CA PRO A 42 -4.59 10.87 -7.11
C PRO A 42 -3.70 10.82 -8.36
N ARG A 43 -2.38 10.81 -8.17
CA ARG A 43 -1.43 10.87 -9.29
C ARG A 43 -1.41 9.57 -10.11
N SER A 44 -1.94 8.47 -9.57
CA SER A 44 -2.10 7.18 -10.26
C SER A 44 -2.95 6.20 -9.43
N PRO A 45 -4.20 5.90 -9.83
CA PRO A 45 -5.01 4.84 -9.20
C PRO A 45 -4.49 3.42 -9.48
N GLY A 46 -3.60 3.26 -10.47
CA GLY A 46 -3.09 1.95 -10.89
C GLY A 46 -2.18 1.29 -9.85
N PHE A 47 -1.47 2.07 -9.05
CA PHE A 47 -0.48 1.55 -8.11
C PHE A 47 -1.06 0.79 -6.93
N HIS A 48 -2.22 1.18 -6.43
CA HIS A 48 -2.89 0.41 -5.39
C HIS A 48 -3.31 -0.97 -5.93
N ARG A 49 -3.87 -1.01 -7.15
CA ARG A 49 -4.21 -2.26 -7.81
C ARG A 49 -2.97 -3.11 -8.07
N LEU A 50 -1.88 -2.49 -8.52
CA LEU A 50 -0.60 -3.17 -8.74
C LEU A 50 -0.01 -3.75 -7.45
N ALA A 51 -0.01 -3.00 -6.34
CA ALA A 51 0.45 -3.50 -5.05
C ALA A 51 -0.40 -4.69 -4.59
N HIS A 52 -1.73 -4.58 -4.74
CA HIS A 52 -2.65 -5.66 -4.36
C HIS A 52 -2.45 -6.91 -5.23
N ALA A 53 -2.30 -6.72 -6.55
CA ALA A 53 -2.00 -7.77 -7.51
C ALA A 53 -0.65 -8.44 -7.21
N PHE A 54 0.37 -7.65 -6.87
CA PHE A 54 1.66 -8.18 -6.42
C PHE A 54 1.53 -9.00 -5.15
N GLY A 55 0.81 -8.53 -4.13
CA GLY A 55 0.55 -9.33 -2.93
C GLY A 55 -0.20 -10.63 -3.24
N GLN A 56 -1.14 -10.61 -4.19
CA GLN A 56 -1.88 -11.79 -4.61
C GLN A 56 -0.99 -12.80 -5.35
N LEU A 57 -0.12 -12.31 -6.25
CA LEU A 57 0.89 -13.14 -6.92
C LEU A 57 1.71 -13.96 -5.92
N LEU A 58 2.11 -13.36 -4.80
CA LEU A 58 2.87 -14.05 -3.76
C LEU A 58 2.04 -15.09 -3.04
N VAL A 59 0.83 -14.74 -2.61
CA VAL A 59 -0.09 -15.67 -1.92
C VAL A 59 -0.40 -16.89 -2.79
N ASP A 60 -0.61 -16.68 -4.08
CA ASP A 60 -1.01 -17.74 -5.00
C ASP A 60 0.14 -18.68 -5.40
N ASN A 61 1.39 -18.18 -5.37
CA ASN A 61 2.52 -18.91 -5.97
C ASN A 61 3.61 -19.31 -4.96
N LEU A 62 3.64 -18.70 -3.77
CA LEU A 62 4.69 -18.95 -2.77
C LEU A 62 4.09 -19.54 -1.50
N GLN A 63 4.55 -20.74 -1.15
CA GLN A 63 4.05 -21.48 0.01
C GLN A 63 4.20 -20.70 1.33
N ASP A 64 5.25 -19.87 1.45
CA ASP A 64 5.47 -19.01 2.60
C ASP A 64 4.33 -18.01 2.86
N PHE A 65 3.49 -17.72 1.85
CA PHE A 65 2.42 -16.74 1.90
C PHE A 65 1.01 -17.37 1.78
N ALA A 66 0.89 -18.70 1.70
CA ALA A 66 -0.36 -19.39 1.36
C ALA A 66 -1.55 -19.11 2.30
N GLU A 67 -1.29 -18.80 3.58
CA GLU A 67 -2.34 -18.50 4.58
C GLU A 67 -2.55 -16.99 4.80
N MET A 68 -1.95 -16.15 3.95
CA MET A 68 -2.03 -14.70 4.06
C MET A 68 -3.01 -14.13 3.03
N ASP A 69 -3.59 -12.97 3.37
CA ASP A 69 -4.18 -12.12 2.34
C ASP A 69 -3.08 -11.24 1.71
N SER A 70 -3.36 -10.69 0.52
CA SER A 70 -2.44 -9.81 -0.20
C SER A 70 -1.92 -8.65 0.69
N HIS A 71 -2.77 -8.10 1.55
CA HIS A 71 -2.36 -7.01 2.44
C HIS A 71 -1.32 -7.45 3.48
N LYS A 72 -1.53 -8.59 4.12
CA LYS A 72 -0.59 -9.19 5.09
C LYS A 72 0.71 -9.60 4.41
N ALA A 73 0.66 -10.17 3.21
CA ALA A 73 1.85 -10.53 2.44
C ALA A 73 2.75 -9.30 2.18
N LEU A 74 2.16 -8.19 1.73
CA LEU A 74 2.89 -6.93 1.54
C LEU A 74 3.48 -6.40 2.85
N LYS A 75 2.70 -6.39 3.95
CA LYS A 75 3.17 -5.90 5.24
C LYS A 75 4.33 -6.73 5.78
N ARG A 76 4.28 -8.05 5.61
CA ARG A 76 5.38 -8.95 5.95
C ARG A 76 6.64 -8.61 5.17
N LEU A 77 6.56 -8.47 3.84
CA LEU A 77 7.72 -8.09 3.02
C LEU A 77 8.31 -6.74 3.42
N GLN A 78 7.47 -5.74 3.73
CA GLN A 78 7.92 -4.45 4.23
C GLN A 78 8.71 -4.61 5.54
N LEU A 79 8.24 -5.44 6.48
CA LEU A 79 8.91 -5.69 7.76
C LEU A 79 10.24 -6.43 7.61
N GLU A 80 10.28 -7.45 6.77
CA GLU A 80 11.49 -8.27 6.53
C GLU A 80 12.59 -7.44 5.86
N SER A 81 12.23 -6.73 4.80
CA SER A 81 13.18 -5.95 4.00
C SER A 81 13.48 -4.55 4.56
N GLY A 82 12.61 -4.01 5.41
CA GLY A 82 12.64 -2.59 5.80
C GLY A 82 12.17 -1.63 4.69
N ILE A 83 11.85 -2.14 3.49
CA ILE A 83 11.49 -1.31 2.34
C ILE A 83 10.12 -0.70 2.54
N GLY A 84 10.03 0.62 2.35
CA GLY A 84 8.81 1.36 2.60
C GLY A 84 8.41 1.41 4.09
N CYS A 85 9.36 1.24 5.00
CA CYS A 85 9.15 1.44 6.43
C CYS A 85 9.76 2.76 6.92
N ASP A 86 9.21 3.31 8.00
CA ASP A 86 10.00 4.13 8.93
C ASP A 86 10.69 3.21 9.93
N GLU A 87 11.89 3.59 10.38
CA GLU A 87 12.62 2.88 11.43
C GLU A 87 12.70 3.74 12.68
N VAL A 88 12.32 3.16 13.81
CA VAL A 88 12.48 3.77 15.12
C VAL A 88 13.48 2.94 15.91
N VAL A 89 14.55 3.59 16.37
CA VAL A 89 15.60 2.95 17.16
C VAL A 89 15.33 3.22 18.63
N TYR A 90 15.16 2.15 19.40
CA TYR A 90 15.01 2.20 20.84
C TYR A 90 16.29 1.71 21.52
N ARG A 91 16.74 2.46 22.53
CA ARG A 91 17.72 1.94 23.48
C ARG A 91 16.98 1.27 24.62
N ILE A 92 17.06 -0.06 24.69
CA ILE A 92 16.44 -0.85 25.75
C ILE A 92 17.50 -1.11 26.84
N PRO A 93 17.30 -0.58 28.07
CA PRO A 93 18.21 -0.85 29.18
C PRO A 93 18.42 -2.35 29.39
N GLY A 94 19.68 -2.80 29.44
CA GLY A 94 20.04 -4.21 29.63
C GLY A 94 20.02 -5.09 28.36
N TYR A 95 19.42 -4.62 27.26
CA TYR A 95 19.25 -5.41 26.03
C TYR A 95 19.85 -4.77 24.77
N GLY A 96 20.36 -3.54 24.87
CA GLY A 96 21.04 -2.86 23.77
C GLY A 96 20.08 -2.05 22.90
N MET A 97 20.37 -1.99 21.59
CA MET A 97 19.54 -1.25 20.63
C MET A 97 18.55 -2.20 19.94
N ALA A 98 17.30 -1.78 19.85
CA ALA A 98 16.25 -2.46 19.10
C ALA A 98 15.74 -1.55 17.97
N ILE A 99 15.52 -2.12 16.80
CA ILE A 99 14.95 -1.42 15.64
C ILE A 99 13.52 -1.91 15.48
N GLN A 100 12.56 -0.97 15.51
CA GLN A 100 11.19 -1.23 15.13
C GLN A 100 10.94 -0.65 13.74
N ARG A 101 10.49 -1.51 12.82
CA ARG A 101 10.04 -1.10 11.49
C ARG A 101 8.54 -0.83 11.52
N LEU A 102 8.14 0.32 10.98
CA LEU A 102 6.75 0.76 10.85
C LEU A 102 6.39 0.85 9.37
N PRO A 103 5.73 -0.17 8.80
CA PRO A 103 5.42 -0.20 7.37
C PRO A 103 4.47 0.92 6.95
N LYS A 104 4.92 1.79 6.04
CA LYS A 104 4.08 2.84 5.47
C LYS A 104 2.96 2.25 4.62
N SER A 105 1.86 2.96 4.53
CA SER A 105 0.78 2.62 3.63
C SER A 105 1.21 2.86 2.18
N LEU A 106 1.04 1.85 1.32
CA LEU A 106 1.20 1.97 -0.14
C LEU A 106 -0.03 2.59 -0.82
N SER A 107 -0.94 3.19 -0.03
CA SER A 107 -2.11 3.89 -0.55
C SER A 107 -1.70 5.14 -1.35
N PHE A 108 -2.47 5.43 -2.41
CA PHE A 108 -2.35 6.63 -3.24
C PHE A 108 -2.46 7.93 -2.43
N ALA A 109 -3.10 7.87 -1.26
CA ALA A 109 -3.27 8.99 -0.37
C ALA A 109 -1.96 9.34 0.36
N SER A 110 -1.07 8.38 0.57
CA SER A 110 0.07 8.52 1.48
C SER A 110 1.42 8.69 0.79
N MET A 111 1.54 8.41 -0.52
CA MET A 111 2.81 8.52 -1.24
C MET A 111 2.67 9.08 -2.65
N ASP A 112 3.73 9.69 -3.16
CA ASP A 112 3.83 10.08 -4.57
C ASP A 112 4.29 8.91 -5.46
N GLU A 113 4.18 9.10 -6.77
CA GLU A 113 4.47 8.08 -7.78
C GLU A 113 5.93 7.63 -7.79
N GLY A 114 6.88 8.56 -7.64
CA GLY A 114 8.31 8.22 -7.62
C GLY A 114 8.62 7.33 -6.43
N GLN A 115 8.12 7.73 -5.26
CA GLN A 115 8.26 6.97 -4.03
C GLN A 115 7.62 5.58 -4.13
N PHE A 116 6.43 5.46 -4.72
CA PHE A 116 5.80 4.16 -4.93
C PHE A 116 6.66 3.25 -5.81
N ARG A 117 7.12 3.75 -6.96
CA ARG A 117 7.94 2.97 -7.90
C ARG A 117 9.24 2.48 -7.26
N GLU A 118 9.88 3.32 -6.45
CA GLU A 118 11.09 2.96 -5.72
C GLU A 118 10.83 1.83 -4.72
N VAL A 119 9.79 1.98 -3.90
CA VAL A 119 9.37 0.97 -2.93
C VAL A 119 9.01 -0.34 -3.63
N PHE A 120 8.20 -0.28 -4.68
CA PHE A 120 7.73 -1.45 -5.42
C PHE A 120 8.91 -2.24 -6.04
N ARG A 121 9.84 -1.55 -6.71
CA ARG A 121 11.06 -2.17 -7.23
C ARG A 121 11.92 -2.79 -6.13
N GLY A 122 11.99 -2.13 -4.97
CA GLY A 122 12.65 -2.68 -3.80
C GLY A 122 12.05 -4.01 -3.35
N LEU A 123 10.72 -4.07 -3.26
CA LEU A 123 10.01 -5.30 -2.91
C LEU A 123 10.22 -6.40 -3.94
N CYS A 124 10.17 -6.09 -5.25
CA CYS A 124 10.49 -7.07 -6.30
C CYS A 124 11.92 -7.61 -6.18
N ARG A 125 12.90 -6.75 -5.85
CA ARG A 125 14.28 -7.20 -5.59
C ARG A 125 14.38 -8.14 -4.40
N HIS A 126 13.68 -7.82 -3.31
CA HIS A 126 13.68 -8.66 -2.12
C HIS A 126 13.04 -10.04 -2.40
N VAL A 127 11.91 -10.06 -3.11
CA VAL A 127 11.27 -11.33 -3.51
C VAL A 127 12.18 -12.14 -4.42
N ALA A 128 12.79 -11.52 -5.43
CA ALA A 128 13.76 -12.21 -6.28
C ALA A 128 14.92 -12.81 -5.47
N ALA A 129 15.46 -12.07 -4.49
CA ALA A 129 16.59 -12.54 -3.70
C ALA A 129 16.24 -13.69 -2.74
N GLU A 130 15.13 -13.58 -2.01
CA GLU A 130 14.84 -14.48 -0.89
C GLU A 130 13.86 -15.60 -1.22
N TYR A 131 12.89 -15.34 -2.09
CA TYR A 131 11.74 -16.23 -2.30
C TYR A 131 11.67 -16.83 -3.70
N TRP A 132 12.11 -16.08 -4.71
CA TRP A 132 12.02 -16.49 -6.11
C TRP A 132 13.31 -16.23 -6.91
N PRO A 133 14.45 -16.87 -6.58
CA PRO A 133 15.75 -16.60 -7.22
C PRO A 133 15.85 -16.93 -8.71
N SER A 134 14.90 -17.71 -9.24
CA SER A 134 14.81 -18.02 -10.66
C SER A 134 14.15 -16.91 -11.48
N CYS A 135 13.57 -15.89 -10.85
CA CYS A 135 12.97 -14.73 -11.51
C CYS A 135 13.76 -13.45 -11.23
N THR A 136 13.86 -12.59 -12.24
CA THR A 136 14.41 -11.24 -12.03
C THR A 136 13.35 -10.30 -11.41
N PRO A 137 13.77 -9.21 -10.75
CA PRO A 137 12.85 -8.21 -10.21
C PRO A 137 11.87 -7.66 -11.26
N GLU A 138 12.34 -7.47 -12.50
CA GLU A 138 11.56 -6.97 -13.62
C GLU A 138 10.52 -8.00 -14.09
N GLN A 139 10.87 -9.29 -14.09
CA GLN A 139 9.91 -10.35 -14.40
C GLN A 139 8.80 -10.41 -13.35
N ILE A 140 9.15 -10.28 -12.07
CA ILE A 140 8.18 -10.23 -10.96
C ILE A 140 7.26 -9.01 -11.09
N GLU A 141 7.81 -7.83 -11.36
CA GLU A 141 7.02 -6.63 -11.62
C GLU A 141 6.06 -6.84 -12.81
N HIS A 142 6.55 -7.43 -13.91
CA HIS A 142 5.72 -7.70 -15.08
C HIS A 142 4.58 -8.69 -14.79
N MET A 143 4.86 -9.77 -14.06
CA MET A 143 3.83 -10.73 -13.64
C MET A 143 2.72 -10.05 -12.84
N ALA A 144 3.07 -9.19 -11.88
CA ALA A 144 2.08 -8.44 -11.10
C ALA A 144 1.28 -7.45 -11.96
N GLN A 145 1.91 -6.82 -12.96
CA GLN A 145 1.23 -5.89 -13.88
C GLN A 145 0.18 -6.60 -14.74
N CYS A 146 0.45 -7.83 -15.20
CA CYS A 146 -0.50 -8.62 -15.99
C CYS A 146 -1.80 -8.93 -15.22
N MET A 147 -1.75 -8.96 -13.89
CA MET A 147 -2.91 -9.22 -13.03
C MET A 147 -3.77 -7.97 -12.74
N VAL A 148 -3.36 -6.77 -13.17
CA VAL A 148 -4.11 -5.50 -12.93
C VAL A 148 -5.23 -5.27 -13.97
N GLY A 149 -5.26 -6.09 -15.03
CA GLY A 149 -6.16 -5.97 -16.18
C GLY A 149 -7.39 -6.88 -16.19
N GLU A 150 -7.56 -7.74 -15.18
CA GLU A 150 -8.78 -8.53 -14.93
C GLU A 150 -9.65 -7.86 -13.85
#